data_AF-T0ZTR8-F1
#
_entry.id   AF-T0ZTR8-F1
#
_cell.length_a   1.000
_cell.length_b   1.000
_cell.length_c   1.000
_cell.angle_alpha   90.00
_cell.angle_beta   90.00
_cell.angle_gamma   90.00
#
_symmetry.space_group_name_H-M   'P 1'
#
loop_
_entity.id
_entity.type
_entity.pdbx_description
1 polymer ?
#
loop_
_entity_poly.entity_id
_entity_poly.type
_entity_poly.pdbx_seq_one_letter_code
_entity_poly.pdbx_strand_id
1 'polypeptide(L)'
;DCVRHGTTTLFAALNVAAGTVSGRCFPQHRHQEFLRFLRQLDAEYEQELDLHLVLDNYGTHKTPQVQRWLARHPRFKVHFIPTSSSWLNMVERWFGDLTGKAVRRGSFASIPDLVGAIEEFIAAWNRDPKPFIWQARAEDILAKIERCRRRLEQIQPGCTVRRRRKKAA
;
A
#
# COMPACT_ATOMS: atom_id res chain seq x y z
N ASP A 1 -32.81 9.30 -1.55
CA ASP A 1 -32.30 7.92 -1.61
C ASP A 1 -30.90 7.87 -2.21
N CYS A 2 -29.98 7.10 -1.59
CA CYS A 2 -28.65 6.86 -2.13
C CYS A 2 -28.61 5.45 -2.73
N VAL A 3 -28.53 5.35 -4.05
CA VAL A 3 -28.42 4.08 -4.78
C VAL A 3 -26.95 3.69 -4.89
N ARG A 4 -26.61 2.45 -4.53
CA ARG A 4 -25.24 1.93 -4.68
C ARG A 4 -25.06 1.33 -6.08
N HIS A 5 -24.20 1.91 -6.89
CA HIS A 5 -23.93 1.47 -8.27
C HIS A 5 -22.85 0.37 -8.39
N GLY A 6 -22.41 -0.20 -7.26
CA GLY A 6 -21.40 -1.26 -7.19
C GLY A 6 -20.15 -0.85 -6.40
N THR A 7 -19.05 -1.59 -6.56
CA THR A 7 -17.74 -1.27 -5.97
C THR A 7 -16.62 -1.45 -6.99
N THR A 8 -15.54 -0.68 -6.82
CA THR A 8 -14.28 -0.85 -7.55
C THR A 8 -13.13 -0.99 -6.56
N THR A 9 -12.02 -1.53 -7.02
CA THR A 9 -10.82 -1.75 -6.24
C THR A 9 -9.67 -0.94 -6.81
N LEU A 10 -9.08 -0.05 -6.03
CA LEU A 10 -7.88 0.70 -6.42
C LEU A 10 -6.63 0.03 -5.87
N PHE A 11 -5.70 -0.33 -6.76
CA PHE A 11 -4.30 -0.54 -6.38
C PHE A 11 -3.55 0.77 -6.65
N ALA A 12 -2.78 1.24 -5.66
CA ALA A 12 -1.97 2.45 -5.79
C ALA A 12 -0.59 2.25 -5.16
N ALA A 13 0.40 2.91 -5.73
CA ALA A 13 1.76 2.99 -5.23
C ALA A 13 2.16 4.46 -5.16
N LEU A 14 2.61 4.89 -3.98
CA LEU A 14 3.14 6.23 -3.76
C LEU A 14 4.66 6.18 -3.89
N ASN A 15 5.23 6.99 -4.79
CA ASN A 15 6.65 7.26 -4.82
C ASN A 15 6.98 8.20 -3.64
N VAL A 16 7.67 7.68 -2.63
CA VAL A 16 7.96 8.43 -1.39
C VAL A 16 8.87 9.63 -1.65
N ALA A 17 9.81 9.54 -2.60
CA ALA A 17 10.75 10.62 -2.88
C ALA A 17 10.10 11.73 -3.72
N ALA A 18 9.38 11.36 -4.77
CA ALA A 18 8.75 12.32 -5.68
C ALA A 18 7.37 12.81 -5.22
N GLY A 19 6.71 12.07 -4.33
CA GLY A 19 5.33 12.34 -3.90
C GLY A 19 4.26 11.98 -4.94
N THR A 20 4.65 11.43 -6.10
CA THR A 20 3.74 11.01 -7.16
C THR A 20 3.06 9.69 -6.84
N VAL A 21 1.88 9.46 -7.43
CA VAL A 21 1.09 8.24 -7.24
C VAL A 21 0.81 7.58 -8.57
N SER A 22 1.15 6.30 -8.67
CA SER A 22 0.74 5.40 -9.75
C SER A 22 -0.46 4.60 -9.25
N GLY A 23 -1.57 4.60 -9.99
CA GLY A 23 -2.80 3.91 -9.57
C GLY A 23 -3.54 3.25 -10.71
N ARG A 24 -4.31 2.21 -10.40
CA ARG A 24 -5.25 1.58 -11.33
C ARG A 24 -6.42 0.93 -10.62
N CYS A 25 -7.62 1.19 -11.14
CA CYS A 25 -8.85 0.55 -10.68
C CYS A 25 -9.08 -0.81 -11.36
N PHE A 26 -9.62 -1.76 -10.60
CA PHE A 26 -10.01 -3.08 -11.08
C PHE A 26 -11.36 -3.49 -10.47
N PRO A 27 -12.13 -4.38 -11.13
CA PRO A 27 -13.39 -4.88 -10.57
C PRO A 27 -13.21 -5.77 -9.33
N GLN A 28 -12.03 -6.37 -9.13
CA GLN A 28 -11.76 -7.33 -8.06
C GLN A 28 -10.40 -7.05 -7.40
N HIS A 29 -10.23 -7.52 -6.16
CA HIS A 29 -9.00 -7.35 -5.38
C HIS A 29 -8.29 -8.70 -5.18
N ARG A 30 -7.73 -9.28 -6.25
CA ARG A 30 -7.04 -10.58 -6.19
C ARG A 30 -5.61 -10.48 -6.73
N HIS A 31 -4.89 -11.59 -6.65
CA HIS A 31 -3.50 -11.69 -7.11
C HIS A 31 -3.33 -11.42 -8.60
N GLN A 32 -4.36 -11.70 -9.42
CA GLN A 32 -4.31 -11.44 -10.86
C GLN A 32 -4.24 -9.94 -11.14
N GLU A 33 -5.09 -9.17 -10.47
CA GLU A 33 -5.13 -7.71 -10.55
C GLU A 33 -3.86 -7.10 -9.97
N PHE A 34 -3.38 -7.62 -8.82
CA PHE A 34 -2.11 -7.17 -8.25
C PHE A 34 -0.92 -7.41 -9.19
N LEU A 35 -0.84 -8.57 -9.84
CA LEU A 35 0.20 -8.84 -10.84
C LEU A 35 0.09 -7.94 -12.08
N ARG A 36 -1.12 -7.58 -12.50
CA ARG A 36 -1.33 -6.59 -13.58
C ARG A 36 -0.83 -5.21 -13.15
N PHE A 37 -1.05 -4.83 -11.89
CA PHE A 37 -0.53 -3.58 -11.33
C PHE A 37 1.00 -3.58 -11.24
N LEU A 38 1.63 -4.69 -10.79
CA LEU A 38 3.09 -4.80 -10.79
C LEU A 38 3.69 -4.65 -12.19
N ARG A 39 3.06 -5.24 -13.22
CA ARG A 39 3.49 -5.05 -14.62
C ARG A 39 3.31 -3.63 -15.14
N GLN A 40 2.33 -2.88 -14.62
CA GLN A 40 2.21 -1.46 -14.94
C GLN A 40 3.38 -0.67 -14.35
N LEU A 41 3.69 -0.88 -13.07
CA LEU A 41 4.88 -0.27 -12.46
C LEU A 41 6.16 -0.69 -13.19
N ASP A 42 6.22 -1.95 -13.64
CA ASP A 42 7.35 -2.48 -14.40
C ASP A 42 7.59 -1.71 -15.72
N ALA A 43 6.52 -1.24 -16.35
CA ALA A 43 6.58 -0.46 -17.59
C ALA A 43 6.71 1.05 -17.36
N GLU A 44 6.24 1.56 -16.22
CA GLU A 44 6.20 2.99 -15.90
C GLU A 44 7.57 3.52 -15.44
N TYR A 45 8.35 2.70 -14.74
CA TYR A 45 9.67 3.07 -14.23
C TYR A 45 10.79 2.53 -15.13
N GLU A 46 11.91 3.26 -15.17
CA GLU A 46 13.10 2.89 -15.92
C GLU A 46 13.61 1.50 -15.55
N GLN A 47 14.02 0.72 -16.55
CA GLN A 47 14.35 -0.71 -16.40
C GLN A 47 15.60 -0.97 -15.53
N GLU A 48 16.48 0.03 -15.43
CA GLU A 48 17.75 -0.05 -14.69
C GLU A 48 17.56 0.19 -13.17
N LEU A 49 16.40 0.70 -12.75
CA LEU A 49 16.13 1.03 -11.36
C LEU A 49 15.63 -0.19 -10.57
N ASP A 50 16.21 -0.39 -9.39
CA ASP A 50 15.63 -1.27 -8.38
C ASP A 50 14.37 -0.63 -7.77
N LEU A 51 13.26 -1.35 -7.81
CA LEU A 51 11.97 -0.92 -7.28
C LEU A 51 11.77 -1.49 -5.88
N HIS A 52 11.94 -0.63 -4.86
CA HIS A 52 11.70 -0.98 -3.47
C HIS A 52 10.22 -0.81 -3.12
N LEU A 53 9.49 -1.93 -3.02
CA LEU A 53 8.08 -1.93 -2.66
C LEU A 53 7.90 -2.11 -1.16
N VAL A 54 7.39 -1.10 -0.47
CA VAL A 54 6.95 -1.22 0.92
C VAL A 54 5.48 -1.60 0.93
N LEU A 55 5.17 -2.82 1.36
CA LEU A 55 3.82 -3.38 1.32
C LEU A 55 3.30 -3.68 2.73
N ASP A 56 1.98 -3.63 2.88
CA ASP A 56 1.30 -4.15 4.05
C ASP A 56 1.32 -5.69 4.08
N ASN A 57 0.74 -6.28 5.13
CA ASN A 57 0.75 -7.73 5.28
C ASN A 57 -0.37 -8.47 4.54
N TYR A 58 -1.04 -7.82 3.58
CA TYR A 58 -2.20 -8.38 2.89
C TYR A 58 -1.90 -9.71 2.18
N GLY A 59 -2.85 -10.64 2.27
CA GLY A 59 -2.66 -12.04 1.87
C GLY A 59 -2.35 -12.21 0.38
N THR A 60 -2.88 -11.34 -0.47
CA THR A 60 -2.66 -11.38 -1.92
C THR A 60 -1.19 -11.27 -2.30
N HIS A 61 -0.41 -10.46 -1.57
CA HIS A 61 1.02 -10.28 -1.81
C HIS A 61 1.85 -11.55 -1.53
N LYS A 62 1.28 -12.49 -0.76
CA LYS A 62 1.96 -13.72 -0.30
C LYS A 62 1.50 -14.97 -1.04
N THR A 63 0.65 -14.81 -2.06
CA THR A 63 0.20 -15.94 -2.89
C THR A 63 1.39 -16.57 -3.66
N PRO A 64 1.42 -17.90 -3.87
CA PRO A 64 2.49 -18.56 -4.60
C PRO A 64 2.73 -17.98 -6.01
N GLN A 65 1.66 -17.52 -6.67
CA GLN A 65 1.72 -16.89 -7.97
C GLN A 65 2.52 -15.58 -7.93
N VAL A 66 2.26 -14.73 -6.94
CA VAL A 66 2.98 -13.46 -6.74
C VAL A 66 4.43 -13.71 -6.37
N GLN A 67 4.69 -14.64 -5.45
CA GLN A 67 6.05 -14.99 -5.03
C GLN A 67 6.89 -15.53 -6.22
N ARG A 68 6.31 -16.39 -7.06
CA ARG A 68 6.96 -16.88 -8.29
C ARG A 68 7.19 -15.78 -9.32
N TRP A 69 6.33 -14.79 -9.39
CA TRP A 69 6.53 -13.65 -10.29
C TRP A 69 7.67 -12.77 -9.79
N LEU A 70 7.67 -12.39 -8.50
CA LEU A 70 8.73 -11.59 -7.88
C LEU A 70 10.10 -12.28 -7.98
N ALA A 71 10.17 -13.60 -7.81
CA ALA A 71 11.41 -14.35 -7.99
C ALA A 71 12.00 -14.26 -9.41
N ARG A 72 11.16 -14.03 -10.43
CA ARG A 72 11.60 -13.81 -11.82
C ARG A 72 11.90 -12.35 -12.14
N HIS A 73 11.55 -11.41 -11.26
CA HIS A 73 11.75 -9.97 -11.47
C HIS A 73 12.59 -9.42 -10.31
N PRO A 74 13.90 -9.72 -10.28
CA PRO A 74 14.77 -9.45 -9.12
C PRO A 74 14.93 -7.96 -8.81
N ARG A 75 14.58 -7.07 -9.74
CA ARG A 75 14.55 -5.62 -9.51
C ARG A 75 13.49 -5.18 -8.49
N PHE A 76 12.43 -5.97 -8.30
CA PHE A 76 11.43 -5.69 -7.28
C PHE A 76 11.92 -6.18 -5.91
N LYS A 77 12.35 -5.25 -5.06
CA LYS A 77 12.72 -5.51 -3.67
C LYS A 77 11.52 -5.30 -2.76
N VAL A 78 10.89 -6.38 -2.30
CA VAL A 78 9.68 -6.28 -1.46
C VAL A 78 10.04 -6.25 0.03
N HIS A 79 9.50 -5.24 0.72
CA HIS A 79 9.64 -5.01 2.15
C HIS A 79 8.26 -5.02 2.79
N PHE A 80 8.01 -5.94 3.71
CA PHE A 80 6.75 -5.98 4.45
C PHE A 80 6.87 -5.18 5.75
N ILE A 81 5.93 -4.28 5.98
CA ILE A 81 5.87 -3.55 7.26
C ILE A 81 5.59 -4.52 8.42
N PRO A 82 6.08 -4.25 9.64
CA PRO A 82 5.74 -5.04 10.81
C PRO A 82 4.24 -5.08 11.06
N THR A 83 3.75 -6.18 11.66
CA THR A 83 2.35 -6.28 12.10
C THR A 83 1.99 -5.11 13.00
N SER A 84 0.77 -4.59 12.87
CA SER A 84 0.26 -3.44 13.63
C SER A 84 1.02 -2.13 13.39
N SER A 85 1.74 -2.01 12.28
CA SER A 85 2.48 -0.80 11.90
C SER A 85 1.93 -0.16 10.62
N SER A 86 0.60 -0.10 10.47
CA SER A 86 -0.06 0.52 9.30
C SER A 86 0.36 1.97 9.08
N TRP A 87 0.76 2.68 10.13
CA TRP A 87 1.31 4.04 10.05
C TRP A 87 2.56 4.17 9.16
N LEU A 88 3.30 3.08 8.91
CA LEU A 88 4.43 3.03 7.98
C LEU A 88 3.98 2.98 6.51
N ASN A 89 2.73 2.59 6.26
CA ASN A 89 2.20 2.48 4.91
C ASN A 89 1.76 3.86 4.40
N MET A 90 2.70 4.62 3.82
CA MET A 90 2.46 6.03 3.46
C MET A 90 1.34 6.21 2.43
N VAL A 91 1.12 5.24 1.54
CA VAL A 91 0.01 5.30 0.57
C VAL A 91 -1.37 5.27 1.27
N GLU A 92 -1.49 4.75 2.49
CA GLU A 92 -2.75 4.82 3.26
C GLU A 92 -3.12 6.26 3.61
N ARG A 93 -2.14 7.15 3.84
CA ARG A 93 -2.41 8.57 4.04
C ARG A 93 -3.00 9.19 2.78
N TRP A 94 -2.43 8.85 1.62
CA TRP A 94 -2.94 9.30 0.32
C TRP A 94 -4.36 8.75 0.04
N PHE A 95 -4.66 7.49 0.40
CA PHE A 95 -6.03 6.97 0.32
C PHE A 95 -7.01 7.76 1.19
N GLY A 96 -6.57 8.24 2.36
CA GLY A 96 -7.34 9.15 3.21
C GLY A 96 -7.66 10.46 2.51
N ASP A 97 -6.68 11.07 1.85
CA ASP A 97 -6.87 12.28 1.04
C ASP A 97 -7.84 12.06 -0.13
N LEU A 98 -7.64 11.01 -0.93
CA LEU A 98 -8.55 10.63 -2.02
C LEU A 98 -9.99 10.45 -1.50
N THR A 99 -10.13 9.73 -0.39
CA THR A 99 -11.44 9.47 0.20
C THR A 99 -12.12 10.75 0.66
N GLY A 100 -11.40 11.61 1.38
CA GLY A 100 -11.94 12.83 1.97
C GLY A 100 -12.20 13.95 0.95
N LYS A 101 -11.41 14.02 -0.12
CA LYS A 101 -11.45 15.11 -1.11
C LYS A 101 -12.28 14.77 -2.35
N ALA A 102 -12.19 13.54 -2.85
CA ALA A 102 -12.90 13.13 -4.08
C ALA A 102 -14.06 12.18 -3.80
N VAL A 103 -13.83 11.07 -3.09
CA VAL A 103 -14.85 10.00 -3.01
C VAL A 103 -16.04 10.38 -2.14
N ARG A 104 -15.83 10.93 -0.94
CA ARG A 104 -16.94 11.27 -0.01
C ARG A 104 -17.66 12.56 -0.39
N ARG A 105 -17.04 13.42 -1.20
CA ARG A 105 -17.63 14.69 -1.65
C ARG A 105 -18.27 14.57 -3.04
N GLY A 106 -17.96 13.52 -3.78
CA GLY A 106 -18.55 13.22 -5.07
C GLY A 106 -19.87 12.47 -4.96
N SER A 107 -20.70 12.60 -5.99
CA SER A 107 -21.85 11.75 -6.27
C SER A 107 -21.65 11.13 -7.64
N PHE A 108 -21.68 9.81 -7.74
CA PHE A 108 -21.33 9.07 -8.95
C PHE A 108 -22.54 8.26 -9.41
N ALA A 109 -22.95 8.46 -10.66
CA ALA A 109 -24.09 7.75 -11.25
C ALA A 109 -23.71 6.34 -11.72
N SER A 110 -22.42 6.03 -11.81
CA SER A 110 -21.91 4.74 -12.25
C SER A 110 -20.49 4.45 -11.73
N ILE A 111 -20.04 3.20 -11.87
CA ILE A 111 -18.64 2.81 -11.56
C ILE A 111 -17.63 3.49 -12.49
N PRO A 112 -17.86 3.58 -13.82
CA PRO A 112 -17.01 4.39 -14.69
C PRO A 112 -16.82 5.83 -14.22
N ASP A 113 -17.87 6.50 -13.74
CA ASP A 113 -17.76 7.87 -13.23
C ASP A 113 -16.85 7.94 -11.99
N LEU A 114 -16.99 6.98 -11.07
CA LEU A 114 -16.11 6.87 -9.90
C LEU A 114 -14.66 6.60 -10.30
N VAL A 115 -14.43 5.71 -11.27
CA VAL A 115 -13.08 5.41 -11.77
C VAL A 115 -12.47 6.64 -12.42
N GLY A 116 -13.23 7.35 -13.27
CA GLY A 116 -12.79 8.59 -13.90
C GLY A 116 -12.41 9.65 -12.86
N ALA A 117 -13.23 9.85 -11.82
CA ALA A 117 -12.91 10.79 -10.76
C ALA A 117 -11.64 10.41 -9.96
N ILE A 118 -11.38 9.12 -9.75
CA ILE A 118 -10.14 8.63 -9.13
C ILE A 118 -8.95 8.92 -10.04
N GLU A 119 -9.07 8.66 -11.34
CA GLU A 119 -8.00 8.90 -12.34
C GLU A 119 -7.70 10.41 -12.46
N GLU A 120 -8.73 11.25 -12.51
CA GLU A 120 -8.59 12.71 -12.48
C GLU A 120 -7.93 13.19 -11.19
N PHE A 121 -8.28 12.61 -10.04
CA PHE A 121 -7.65 12.95 -8.77
C PHE A 121 -6.16 12.59 -8.77
N ILE A 122 -5.79 11.41 -9.29
CA ILE A 122 -4.38 11.00 -9.43
C ILE A 122 -3.64 11.96 -10.36
N ALA A 123 -4.22 12.28 -11.53
CA ALA A 123 -3.62 13.21 -12.48
C ALA A 123 -3.44 14.60 -11.87
N ALA A 124 -4.45 15.11 -11.16
CA ALA A 124 -4.38 16.39 -10.47
C ALA A 124 -3.32 16.39 -9.35
N TRP A 125 -3.22 15.30 -8.58
CA TRP A 125 -2.20 15.13 -7.56
C TRP A 125 -0.78 15.15 -8.16
N ASN A 126 -0.58 14.43 -9.27
CA ASN A 126 0.72 14.31 -9.91
C ASN A 126 1.18 15.57 -10.66
N ARG A 127 0.31 16.58 -10.88
CA ARG A 127 0.71 17.88 -11.46
C ARG A 127 1.55 18.74 -10.50
N ASP A 128 1.28 18.64 -9.20
CA ASP A 128 2.03 19.32 -8.13
C ASP A 128 2.16 18.34 -6.95
N PRO A 129 2.98 17.28 -7.11
CA PRO A 129 3.08 16.24 -6.11
C PRO A 129 3.78 16.80 -4.87
N LYS A 130 3.20 16.53 -3.70
CA LYS A 130 3.76 16.94 -2.42
C LYS A 130 4.29 15.71 -1.70
N PRO A 131 5.62 15.50 -1.67
CA PRO A 131 6.21 14.40 -0.91
C PRO A 131 5.79 14.48 0.56
N PHE A 132 5.40 13.33 1.11
CA PHE A 132 5.15 13.24 2.54
C PHE A 132 6.49 13.25 3.29
N ILE A 133 6.82 14.37 3.93
CA ILE A 133 8.05 14.48 4.70
C ILE A 133 7.89 13.76 6.04
N TRP A 134 8.70 12.73 6.23
CA TRP A 134 8.74 11.99 7.47
C TRP A 134 9.56 12.75 8.52
N GLN A 135 8.90 13.39 9.48
CA GLN A 135 9.58 14.21 10.50
C GLN A 135 10.15 13.41 11.68
N ALA A 136 9.59 12.22 11.96
CA ALA A 136 10.01 11.43 13.11
C ALA A 136 11.30 10.67 12.79
N ARG A 137 12.34 10.80 13.60
CA ARG A 137 13.59 10.05 13.35
C ARG A 137 13.34 8.56 13.56
N ALA A 138 14.00 7.73 12.75
CA ALA A 138 13.91 6.28 12.87
C ALA A 138 14.27 5.80 14.29
N GLU A 139 15.29 6.43 14.90
CA GLU A 139 15.70 6.18 16.28
C GLU A 139 14.56 6.41 17.28
N ASP A 140 13.82 7.52 17.15
CA ASP A 140 12.73 7.89 18.06
C ASP A 140 11.57 6.88 17.95
N ILE A 141 11.30 6.42 16.73
CA ILE A 141 10.32 5.40 16.42
C ILE A 141 10.72 4.06 17.04
N LEU A 142 11.95 3.61 16.81
CA LEU A 142 12.46 2.35 17.34
C LEU A 142 12.47 2.36 18.87
N ALA A 143 12.88 3.46 19.48
CA ALA A 143 12.82 3.65 20.92
C ALA A 143 11.38 3.59 21.44
N LYS A 144 10.41 4.17 20.71
CA LYS A 144 8.98 4.09 21.06
C LYS A 144 8.44 2.66 20.95
N ILE A 145 8.78 1.94 19.88
CA ILE A 145 8.41 0.53 19.69
C ILE A 145 8.96 -0.31 20.85
N GLU A 146 10.23 -0.11 21.22
CA GLU A 146 10.86 -0.84 22.31
C GLU A 146 10.18 -0.55 23.66
N ARG A 147 9.82 0.71 23.94
CA ARG A 147 9.02 1.05 25.14
C ARG A 147 7.67 0.32 25.16
N CYS A 148 6.95 0.30 24.03
CA CYS A 148 5.68 -0.43 23.91
C CYS A 148 5.88 -1.94 24.11
N ARG A 149 6.92 -2.51 23.51
CA ARG A 149 7.29 -3.93 23.64
C ARG A 149 7.54 -4.31 25.11
N ARG A 150 8.33 -3.52 25.84
CA ARG A 150 8.57 -3.72 27.28
C ARG A 150 7.28 -3.66 28.10
N ARG A 151 6.39 -2.70 27.80
CA ARG A 151 5.09 -2.60 28.50
C ARG A 151 4.20 -3.80 28.25
N LEU A 152 4.16 -4.30 27.00
CA LEU A 152 3.40 -5.49 26.66
C LEU A 152 3.93 -6.73 27.39
N GLU A 153 5.25 -6.89 27.49
CA GLU A 153 5.87 -7.97 28.26
C GLU A 153 5.53 -7.92 29.76
N GLN A 154 5.39 -6.72 30.35
CA GLN A 154 4.94 -6.57 31.74
C GLN A 154 3.48 -7.00 31.95
N ILE A 155 2.61 -6.77 30.96
CA ILE A 155 1.18 -7.10 31.02
C ILE A 155 0.96 -8.59 30.73
N GLN A 156 1.62 -9.11 29.70
CA GLN A 156 1.54 -10.49 29.27
C GLN A 156 2.93 -11.00 28.87
N PRO A 157 3.66 -11.63 29.80
CA PRO A 157 4.99 -12.16 29.52
C PRO A 157 5.00 -13.15 28.34
N GLY A 158 6.00 -13.01 27.47
CA GLY A 158 6.20 -13.82 26.27
C GLY A 158 5.41 -13.38 25.03
N CYS A 159 4.52 -12.37 25.14
CA CYS A 159 3.64 -11.98 24.02
C CYS A 159 4.39 -11.29 22.87
N THR A 160 5.57 -10.71 23.13
CA THR A 160 6.38 -10.04 22.10
C THR A 160 7.46 -10.94 21.51
N VAL A 161 7.56 -12.18 21.98
CA VAL A 161 8.47 -13.17 21.41
C VAL A 161 8.01 -13.52 20.00
N ARG A 162 8.96 -13.49 19.05
CA ARG A 162 8.69 -13.83 17.65
C ARG A 162 8.21 -15.28 17.58
N ARG A 163 6.92 -15.50 17.32
CA ARG A 163 6.37 -16.85 17.14
C ARG A 163 7.12 -17.54 15.99
N ARG A 164 7.84 -18.63 16.26
CA ARG A 164 8.40 -19.48 15.21
C ARG A 164 7.22 -20.02 14.39
N ARG A 165 7.18 -19.74 13.09
CA ARG A 165 6.27 -20.44 12.18
C ARG A 165 6.61 -21.93 12.26
N LYS A 166 5.61 -22.79 12.53
CA LYS A 166 5.77 -24.23 12.30
C LYS A 166 6.17 -24.41 10.83
N LYS A 167 7.29 -25.09 10.55
CA LYS A 167 7.57 -25.58 9.20
C LYS A 167 6.37 -26.45 8.83
N ALA A 168 5.72 -26.15 7.70
CA ALA A 168 4.75 -27.08 7.13
C ALA A 168 5.51 -28.38 6.84
N ALA A 169 4.99 -29.49 7.35
CA ALA A 169 5.45 -30.83 7.03
C ALA A 169 5.07 -31.17 5.58
#